data_AF-A0A3T0E698-F1
#
_entry.id   AF-A0A3T0E698-F1
#
_cell.length_a   1.000
_cell.length_b   1.000
_cell.length_c   1.000
_cell.angle_alpha   90.00
_cell.angle_beta   90.00
_cell.angle_gamma   90.00
#
_symmetry.space_group_name_H-M   'P 1'
#
loop_
_entity.id
_entity.type
_entity.pdbx_description
1 polymer ?
#
loop_
_entity_poly.entity_id
_entity_poly.type
_entity_poly.pdbx_seq_one_letter_code
_entity_poly.pdbx_strand_id
1 'polypeptide(L)' 'MFGWALLFLIIAIVCAVLGFMTLAGAAATIAQVLFVIALGLAVLSAVIQAFRGRPPV' A
#
# COMPACT_ATOMS: atom_id res chain seq x y z
N MET A 1 15.88 -16.48 11.16
CA MET A 1 14.71 -15.56 11.05
C MET A 1 14.81 -14.40 12.04
N PHE A 2 15.11 -14.62 13.33
CA PHE A 2 15.23 -13.54 14.34
C PHE A 2 16.31 -12.48 14.07
N GLY A 3 17.45 -12.84 13.48
CA GLY A 3 18.48 -11.86 13.11
C GLY A 3 18.04 -10.88 12.02
N TRP A 4 17.26 -11.34 11.04
CA TRP A 4 16.70 -10.49 9.98
C TRP A 4 15.64 -9.53 10.51
N ALA A 5 14.76 -10.00 11.41
CA ALA A 5 13.75 -9.16 12.05
C ALA A 5 14.39 -8.04 12.89
N LEU A 6 15.46 -8.35 13.63
CA LEU A 6 16.18 -7.37 14.45
C LEU A 6 16.89 -6.30 13.60
N LEU A 7 17.51 -6.71 12.48
CA LEU A 7 18.13 -5.80 11.53
C LEU A 7 17.09 -4.85 10.91
N PHE A 8 15.92 -5.37 10.51
CA PHE A 8 14.83 -4.56 9.98
C PHE A 8 14.27 -3.57 11.02
N LEU A 9 14.18 -3.97 12.29
CA LEU A 9 13.79 -3.08 13.38
C LEU A 9 14.77 -1.91 13.54
N ILE A 10 16.07 -2.19 13.48
CA ILE A 10 17.12 -1.16 13.57
C ILE A 10 17.03 -0.21 12.38
N ILE A 11 16.90 -0.73 11.15
CA ILE A 11 16.76 0.08 9.95
C ILE A 11 15.50 0.96 10.01
N ALA A 12 14.38 0.44 10.49
CA ALA A 12 13.13 1.19 10.63
C ALA A 12 13.26 2.37 11.61
N ILE A 13 13.92 2.15 12.76
CA ILE A 13 14.18 3.21 13.74
C ILE A 13 15.14 4.26 13.17
N VAL A 14 16.21 3.83 12.48
CA VAL A 14 17.16 4.74 11.83
C VAL A 14 16.46 5.58 10.76
N CYS A 15 15.61 4.98 9.93
CA CYS A 15 14.80 5.70 8.95
C CYS A 15 13.84 6.71 9.61
N ALA A 16 13.23 6.35 10.75
CA ALA A 16 12.34 7.23 11.50
C ALA A 16 13.09 8.44 12.10
N VAL A 17 14.32 8.23 12.62
CA VAL A 17 15.14 9.29 13.25
C VAL A 17 15.85 10.16 12.22
N LEU A 18 16.32 9.60 11.10
CA LEU A 18 17.02 10.34 10.04
C LEU A 18 16.13 11.33 9.27
N GLY A 19 14.87 11.52 9.69
CA GLY A 19 14.02 12.55 9.09
C GLY A 19 13.63 12.22 7.65
N PHE A 20 13.61 10.93 7.28
CA PHE A 20 12.92 10.48 6.06
C PHE A 20 11.43 10.87 6.06
N MET A 21 10.91 11.52 7.10
CA MET A 21 9.60 12.15 7.15
C MET A 21 9.28 13.03 5.92
N THR A 22 10.28 13.69 5.31
CA THR A 22 10.08 14.49 4.09
C THR A 22 10.03 13.65 2.80
N LEU A 23 10.94 12.69 2.61
CA LEU A 23 10.89 11.75 1.48
C LEU A 23 9.71 10.77 1.59
N ALA A 24 9.37 10.34 2.80
CA ALA A 24 8.19 9.56 3.11
C ALA A 24 6.92 10.35 2.85
N GLY A 25 6.92 11.67 3.08
CA GLY A 25 5.82 12.56 2.69
C GLY A 25 5.62 12.58 1.17
N ALA A 26 6.69 12.74 0.39
CA ALA A 26 6.62 12.69 -1.07
C ALA A 26 6.24 11.30 -1.61
N ALA A 27 6.71 10.22 -0.98
CA ALA A 27 6.30 8.87 -1.33
C ALA A 27 4.84 8.59 -0.94
N ALA A 28 4.37 9.13 0.19
CA ALA A 28 3.01 8.99 0.68
C ALA A 28 1.99 9.65 -0.25
N THR A 29 2.33 10.80 -0.85
CA THR A 29 1.45 11.45 -1.84
C THR A 29 1.34 10.61 -3.13
N ILE A 30 2.45 10.06 -3.62
CA ILE A 30 2.45 9.15 -4.78
C ILE A 30 1.62 7.88 -4.48
N ALA A 31 1.79 7.30 -3.29
CA ALA A 31 1.04 6.14 -2.84
C ALA A 31 -0.47 6.43 -2.71
N GLN A 32 -0.84 7.62 -2.21
CA GLN A 32 -2.24 8.05 -2.14
C GLN A 32 -2.90 8.12 -3.52
N VAL A 33 -2.22 8.69 -4.52
CA VAL A 33 -2.74 8.78 -5.89
C VAL A 33 -2.98 7.38 -6.47
N LEU A 34 -2.02 6.47 -6.31
CA LEU A 34 -2.17 5.07 -6.74
C LEU A 34 -3.28 4.33 -5.98
N PHE A 35 -3.42 4.58 -4.67
CA PHE A 35 -4.49 4.01 -3.85
C PHE A 35 -5.86 4.42 -4.36
N VAL A 36 -6.06 5.69 -4.70
CA VAL A 36 -7.33 6.19 -5.24
C VAL A 36 -7.64 5.57 -6.61
N ILE A 37 -6.65 5.44 -7.49
CA ILE A 37 -6.81 4.78 -8.80
C ILE A 37 -7.17 3.30 -8.60
N ALA A 38 -6.43 2.59 -7.75
CA ALA A 38 -6.69 1.19 -7.44
C ALA A 38 -8.08 1.00 -6.80
N LEU A 39 -8.50 1.91 -5.93
CA LEU A 39 -9.82 1.90 -5.31
C LEU A 39 -10.92 2.14 -6.34
N GLY A 40 -10.72 3.07 -7.28
CA GLY A 40 -11.64 3.27 -8.41
C GLY A 40 -11.77 2.03 -9.29
N LEU A 41 -10.66 1.39 -9.64
CA LEU A 41 -10.65 0.11 -10.37
C LEU A 41 -11.24 -1.04 -9.55
N ALA A 42 -11.03 -1.07 -8.24
CA ALA A 42 -11.59 -2.07 -7.33
C ALA A 42 -13.11 -1.90 -7.24
N VAL A 43 -13.61 -0.67 -7.10
CA VAL A 43 -15.05 -0.38 -7.16
C VAL A 43 -15.60 -0.74 -8.53
N LEU A 44 -14.94 -0.34 -9.62
CA LEU A 44 -15.37 -0.69 -10.98
C LEU A 44 -15.41 -2.20 -11.19
N SER A 45 -14.39 -2.95 -10.74
CA SER A 45 -14.37 -4.40 -10.85
C SER A 45 -15.38 -5.09 -9.95
N ALA A 46 -15.63 -4.57 -8.74
CA ALA A 46 -16.68 -5.04 -7.84
C ALA A 46 -18.08 -4.79 -8.44
N VAL A 47 -18.31 -3.62 -9.02
CA VAL A 47 -19.54 -3.25 -9.72
C VAL A 47 -19.73 -4.11 -10.96
N ILE A 48 -18.69 -4.28 -11.77
CA ILE A 48 -18.70 -5.18 -12.93
C ILE A 48 -18.98 -6.61 -12.49
N GLN A 49 -18.39 -7.10 -11.39
CA GLN A 49 -18.67 -8.45 -10.87
C GLN A 49 -20.09 -8.58 -10.32
N ALA A 50 -20.58 -7.57 -9.60
CA ALA A 50 -21.94 -7.52 -9.06
C ALA A 50 -22.99 -7.52 -10.19
N PHE A 51 -22.76 -6.76 -11.27
CA PHE A 51 -23.63 -6.76 -12.45
C PHE A 51 -23.43 -7.98 -13.35
N ARG A 52 -22.23 -8.58 -13.38
CA ARG A 52 -21.96 -9.78 -14.19
C ARG A 52 -22.53 -11.05 -13.61
N GLY A 53 -23.05 -11.05 -12.37
CA GLY A 53 -23.81 -12.14 -11.75
C GLY A 53 -23.34 -13.52 -12.20
N ARG A 54 -22.03 -13.82 -12.08
CA ARG A 54 -21.47 -15.06 -12.62
C ARG A 54 -22.10 -16.22 -11.82
N PRO A 55 -22.95 -17.07 -12.43
CA PRO A 55 -23.41 -18.26 -11.74
C PRO A 55 -22.19 -19.15 -11.47
N PRO A 56 -22.09 -19.74 -10.27
CA PRO A 56 -21.06 -20.71 -9.97
C PRO A 56 -21.27 -21.95 -10.84
N VAL A 57 -20.28 -22.28 -11.65
CA VAL A 57 -20.03 -23.65 -12.14
C VAL A 57 -18.64 -24.07 -11.71
#